data_AF-A0A8I0V914-F1
#
_entry.id   AF-A0A8I0V914-F1
#
_cell.length_a   1.000
_cell.length_b   1.000
_cell.length_c   1.000
_cell.angle_alpha   90.00
_cell.angle_beta   90.00
_cell.angle_gamma   90.00
#
_symmetry.space_group_name_H-M   'P 1'
#
loop_
_entity.id
_entity.type
_entity.pdbx_description
1 polymer ?
#
loop_
_entity_poly.entity_id
_entity_poly.type
_entity_poly.pdbx_seq_one_letter_code
_entity_poly.pdbx_strand_id
1 'polypeptide(L)' 'MTPEMSTHHEDVKISYGYALKMFLGWSILYMGTLIGFIELLRRNLI' A
#
# COMPACT_ATOMS: atom_id res chain seq x y z
N MET A 1 -27.19 -7.58 34.48
CA MET A 1 -26.51 -6.69 33.51
C MET A 1 -25.05 -7.11 33.49
N THR A 2 -24.65 -7.93 32.54
CA THR A 2 -23.27 -8.35 32.32
C THR A 2 -22.71 -7.59 31.13
N PRO A 3 -21.52 -6.99 31.21
CA PRO A 3 -20.90 -6.36 30.07
C PRO A 3 -20.29 -7.47 29.21
N GLU A 4 -20.94 -7.77 28.09
CA GLU A 4 -20.39 -8.61 27.03
C GLU A 4 -19.14 -7.88 26.51
N MET A 5 -17.96 -8.35 26.93
CA MET A 5 -16.68 -7.94 26.39
C MET A 5 -16.59 -8.53 24.98
N SER A 6 -17.28 -7.89 24.02
CA SER A 6 -17.05 -8.11 22.60
C SER A 6 -15.62 -7.64 22.34
N THR A 7 -14.73 -8.62 22.24
CA THR A 7 -13.42 -8.51 21.61
C THR A 7 -13.64 -7.67 20.35
N HIS A 8 -13.25 -6.39 20.41
CA HIS A 8 -13.11 -5.54 19.23
C HIS A 8 -11.98 -6.17 18.42
N HIS A 9 -12.29 -7.26 17.72
CA HIS A 9 -11.73 -7.46 16.41
C HIS A 9 -12.09 -6.17 15.70
N GLU A 10 -11.09 -5.32 15.53
CA GLU A 10 -11.11 -4.31 14.51
C GLU A 10 -11.35 -5.09 13.22
N ASP A 11 -12.62 -5.33 12.89
CA ASP A 11 -13.11 -5.42 11.54
C ASP A 11 -12.72 -4.06 10.94
N VAL A 12 -11.43 -3.89 10.65
CA VAL A 12 -10.94 -2.94 9.69
C VAL A 12 -11.54 -3.47 8.40
N LYS A 13 -12.81 -3.12 8.21
CA LYS A 13 -13.58 -3.32 7.01
C LYS A 13 -12.94 -2.35 6.03
N ILE A 14 -11.71 -2.67 5.60
CA ILE A 14 -10.96 -1.90 4.64
C ILE A 14 -11.87 -1.91 3.43
N SER A 15 -12.57 -0.80 3.24
CA SER A 15 -13.51 -0.68 2.16
C SER A 15 -12.74 -1.00 0.89
N TYR A 16 -13.25 -1.90 0.06
CA TYR A 16 -12.52 -2.38 -1.12
C TYR A 16 -11.99 -1.23 -1.98
N GLY A 17 -12.73 -0.11 -2.04
CA GLY A 17 -12.28 1.12 -2.70
C GLY A 17 -11.07 1.81 -2.04
N TYR A 18 -10.93 1.72 -0.72
CA TYR A 18 -9.73 2.20 0.00
C TYR A 18 -8.53 1.31 -0.27
N ALA A 19 -8.69 -0.02 -0.23
CA ALA A 19 -7.63 -0.97 -0.60
C ALA A 19 -7.17 -0.76 -2.05
N LEU A 20 -8.11 -0.57 -2.98
CA LEU A 20 -7.81 -0.32 -4.38
C LEU A 20 -7.09 1.03 -4.58
N LYS A 21 -7.55 2.09 -3.91
CA LYS A 21 -6.87 3.40 -3.94
C LYS A 21 -5.45 3.31 -3.41
N MET A 22 -5.27 2.60 -2.30
CA MET A 22 -3.96 2.40 -1.69
C MET A 22 -3.06 1.61 -2.65
N PHE A 23 -3.52 0.47 -3.16
CA PHE A 23 -2.80 -0.34 -4.15
C PHE A 23 -2.38 0.46 -5.39
N LEU A 24 -3.28 1.29 -5.92
CA LEU A 24 -3.00 2.11 -7.10
C LEU A 24 -1.91 3.15 -6.82
N GLY A 25 -1.95 3.81 -5.65
CA GLY A 25 -0.92 4.75 -5.21
C GLY A 25 0.44 4.08 -5.03
N TRP A 26 0.48 2.93 -4.35
CA TRP A 26 1.71 2.15 -4.18
C TRP A 26 2.27 1.65 -5.52
N SER A 27 1.42 1.27 -6.46
CA SER A 27 1.83 0.80 -7.78
C SER A 27 2.48 1.91 -8.62
N ILE A 28 1.92 3.13 -8.61
CA ILE A 28 2.52 4.28 -9.29
C ILE A 28 3.85 4.67 -8.66
N LEU A 29 3.92 4.69 -7.33
CA LEU A 29 5.16 4.97 -6.60
C LEU A 29 6.25 3.94 -6.92
N TYR A 30 5.86 2.66 -7.00
CA TYR A 30 6.76 1.57 -7.38
C TYR A 30 7.27 1.72 -8.82
N MET A 31 6.40 2.01 -9.78
CA MET A 31 6.84 2.20 -11.17
C MET A 31 7.76 3.42 -11.32
N GLY A 32 7.46 4.53 -10.65
CA GLY A 32 8.30 5.73 -10.68
C GLY A 32 9.70 5.48 -10.09
N THR A 33 9.76 4.80 -8.95
CA THR A 33 11.05 4.43 -8.32
C THR A 33 11.82 3.42 -9.17
N LEU A 34 11.14 2.44 -9.78
CA LEU A 34 11.77 1.47 -10.69
C LEU A 34 12.39 2.16 -11.91
N ILE A 35 11.66 3.07 -12.56
CA ILE A 35 12.16 3.82 -13.72
C ILE A 35 13.37 4.68 -13.34
N GLY A 36 13.30 5.40 -12.22
CA GLY A 36 14.42 6.20 -11.72
C GLY A 36 15.64 5.34 -11.36
N PHE A 37 15.41 4.16 -10.77
CA PHE A 37 16.46 3.20 -10.43
C PHE A 37 17.13 2.62 -11.68
N ILE A 38 16.37 2.26 -12.71
CA ILE A 38 16.89 1.80 -14.00
C ILE A 38 17.72 2.91 -14.66
N GLU A 39 17.25 4.17 -14.62
CA GLU A 39 17.99 5.32 -15.18
C GLU A 39 19.31 5.59 -14.42
N LEU A 40 19.31 5.44 -13.10
CA LEU A 40 20.50 5.52 -12.24
C LEU A 40 21.51 4.43 -12.58
N LEU A 41 21.04 3.17 -12.67
CA LEU A 41 21.87 2.05 -13.11
C LEU A 41 22.45 2.32 -14.50
N ARG A 42 21.63 2.78 -15.46
CA ARG A 42 22.08 3.07 -16.83
C ARG A 42 23.16 4.15 -16.86
N ARG A 43 23.04 5.20 -16.03
CA ARG A 43 24.06 6.27 -15.91
C ARG A 43 25.32 5.87 -15.16
N ASN A 44 25.26 4.82 -14.34
CA ASN A 44 26.40 4.34 -13.56
C ASN A 44 27.15 3.18 -14.24
N LEU A 45 26.52 2.51 -15.22
CA LEU A 45 27.08 1.38 -15.97
C LEU A 45 27.72 1.79 -17.32
N ILE A 46 27.37 2.96 -17.87
CA ILE A 46 27.95 3.57 -19.07
C ILE A 46 28.81 4.75 -18.63
#